data_AF-A0A938HJ07-F1
#
_entry.id   AF-A0A938HJ07-F1
#
_cell.length_a   1.000
_cell.length_b   1.000
_cell.length_c   1.000
_cell.angle_alpha   90.00
_cell.angle_beta   90.00
_cell.angle_gamma   90.00
#
_symmetry.space_group_name_H-M   'P 1'
#
loop_
_entity.id
_entity.type
_entity.pdbx_description
1 polymer ?
#
loop_
_entity_poly.entity_id
_entity_poly.type
_entity_poly.pdbx_seq_one_letter_code
_entity_poly.pdbx_strand_id
1 'polypeptide(L)'
;KHQTGDDDRWLFLPALDLVRRIAASDKRTSFAGSDFFYEDVSGRSIDADEHELVGTTEHYYVLRNRPKDAGTVEFSYYDMHIHKGTFLPIQAEYFDRNGAKYRVYKTLAVDTIQGRPTVTRASMSDLKKGGTTTVSYRDVAYDVGLPEEIFTERFLRQAPAGLLR
;
A
#
# COMPACT_ATOMS: atom_id res chain seq x y z
N LYS A 1 -11.40 -0.92 6.48
CA LYS A 1 -10.42 -0.80 7.59
C LYS A 1 -11.19 -0.81 8.88
N HIS A 2 -10.87 -1.73 9.78
CA HIS A 2 -11.47 -1.75 11.10
C HIS A 2 -10.80 -0.67 11.95
N GLN A 3 -11.58 0.22 12.57
CA GLN A 3 -11.02 1.32 13.39
C GLN A 3 -10.43 0.81 14.72
N THR A 4 -10.74 -0.42 15.13
CA THR A 4 -10.36 -0.98 16.44
C THR A 4 -10.02 -2.47 16.38
N GLY A 5 -9.32 -2.94 15.34
CA GLY A 5 -8.87 -4.34 15.21
C GLY A 5 -7.89 -4.53 14.05
N ASP A 6 -7.26 -5.71 13.98
CA ASP A 6 -6.41 -6.08 12.85
C ASP A 6 -7.24 -6.12 11.55
N ASP A 7 -6.67 -5.64 10.44
CA ASP A 7 -7.32 -5.74 9.13
C ASP A 7 -7.44 -7.21 8.72
N ASP A 8 -8.67 -7.67 8.47
CA ASP A 8 -8.87 -8.97 7.87
C ASP A 8 -8.58 -8.94 6.37
N ARG A 9 -7.70 -9.83 5.95
CA ARG A 9 -7.19 -9.91 4.58
C ARG A 9 -7.29 -11.34 4.09
N TRP A 10 -7.77 -11.52 2.88
CA TRP A 10 -7.92 -12.81 2.25
C TRP A 10 -7.31 -12.81 0.85
N LEU A 11 -6.68 -13.92 0.51
CA LEU A 11 -6.18 -14.20 -0.84
C LEU A 11 -6.85 -15.47 -1.33
N PHE A 12 -7.46 -15.40 -2.51
CA PHE A 12 -7.92 -16.59 -3.22
C PHE A 12 -6.83 -17.10 -4.15
N LEU A 13 -6.52 -18.39 -4.07
CA LEU A 13 -5.56 -19.09 -4.91
C LEU A 13 -6.35 -20.04 -5.85
N PRO A 14 -6.65 -19.62 -7.10
CA PRO A 14 -7.56 -20.35 -7.97
C PRO A 14 -7.08 -21.77 -8.30
N ALA A 15 -5.77 -21.95 -8.46
CA ALA A 15 -5.17 -23.26 -8.77
C ALA A 15 -5.36 -24.30 -7.65
N LEU A 16 -5.66 -23.87 -6.43
CA LEU A 16 -5.85 -24.71 -5.26
C LEU A 16 -7.30 -24.64 -4.73
N ASP A 17 -8.16 -23.85 -5.36
CA ASP A 17 -9.50 -23.48 -4.88
C ASP A 17 -9.51 -23.12 -3.37
N LEU A 18 -8.49 -22.37 -2.95
CA LEU A 18 -8.22 -22.09 -1.53
C LEU A 18 -8.33 -20.59 -1.24
N VAL A 19 -9.17 -20.24 -0.28
CA VAL A 19 -9.17 -18.91 0.35
C VAL A 19 -8.26 -18.99 1.58
N ARG A 20 -7.18 -18.22 1.57
CA ARG A 20 -6.23 -18.13 2.68
C ARG A 20 -6.38 -16.78 3.37
N ARG A 21 -6.59 -16.79 4.69
CA ARG A 21 -6.47 -15.58 5.52
C ARG A 21 -4.99 -15.20 5.62
N ILE A 22 -4.67 -13.95 5.32
CA ILE A 22 -3.34 -13.37 5.52
C ILE A 22 -3.32 -12.85 6.95
N ALA A 23 -2.61 -13.57 7.83
CA ALA A 23 -2.48 -13.18 9.23
C ALA A 23 -1.82 -11.80 9.35
N ALA A 24 -2.07 -11.10 10.46
CA ALA A 24 -1.44 -9.81 10.72
C ALA A 24 0.10 -9.88 10.68
N SER A 25 0.70 -11.02 11.05
CA SER A 25 2.15 -11.29 10.92
C SER A 25 2.63 -11.36 9.47
N ASP A 26 1.78 -11.79 8.54
CA ASP A 26 2.13 -12.01 7.13
C ASP A 26 2.04 -10.72 6.30
N LYS A 27 1.57 -9.60 6.89
CA LYS A 27 1.37 -8.33 6.18
C LYS A 27 2.65 -7.77 5.54
N ARG A 28 3.82 -8.15 6.06
CA ARG A 28 5.16 -7.76 5.58
C ARG A 28 5.81 -8.82 4.68
N THR A 29 5.02 -9.77 4.16
CA THR A 29 5.47 -10.73 3.14
C THR A 29 5.22 -10.18 1.74
N SER A 30 6.02 -10.66 0.78
CA SER A 30 5.89 -10.30 -0.64
C SER A 30 4.50 -10.61 -1.17
N PHE A 31 3.88 -9.61 -1.80
CA PHE A 31 2.63 -9.74 -2.51
C PHE A 31 2.89 -10.42 -3.85
N ALA A 32 2.42 -11.65 -4.00
CA ALA A 32 2.51 -12.44 -5.24
C ALA A 32 3.94 -12.54 -5.84
N GLY A 33 4.98 -12.53 -4.99
CA GLY A 33 6.38 -12.61 -5.44
C GLY A 33 6.99 -11.28 -5.91
N SER A 34 6.25 -10.16 -5.77
CA SER A 34 6.74 -8.83 -6.10
C SER A 34 7.55 -8.16 -4.99
N ASP A 35 8.11 -7.00 -5.28
CA ASP A 35 8.77 -6.15 -4.29
C ASP A 35 7.77 -5.38 -3.40
N PHE A 36 6.47 -5.42 -3.69
CA PHE A 36 5.42 -4.90 -2.81
C PHE A 36 5.07 -5.92 -1.73
N PHE A 37 4.70 -5.45 -0.54
CA PHE A 37 4.13 -6.28 0.52
C PHE A 37 2.61 -6.20 0.54
N TYR A 38 1.94 -7.16 1.16
CA TYR A 38 0.47 -7.14 1.29
C TYR A 38 -0.03 -5.83 1.94
N GLU A 39 0.70 -5.30 2.93
CA GLU A 39 0.39 -4.01 3.57
C GLU A 39 0.58 -2.82 2.62
N ASP A 40 1.47 -2.88 1.64
CA ASP A 40 1.63 -1.78 0.68
C ASP A 40 0.46 -1.71 -0.31
N VAL A 41 -0.15 -2.85 -0.63
CA VAL A 41 -1.31 -2.94 -1.53
C VAL A 41 -2.63 -2.62 -0.82
N SER A 42 -2.80 -3.13 0.41
CA SER A 42 -4.03 -2.91 1.21
C SER A 42 -3.99 -1.64 2.07
N GLY A 43 -2.80 -1.08 2.26
CA GLY A 43 -2.53 0.07 3.10
C GLY A 43 -2.21 -0.28 4.56
N ARG A 44 -1.57 0.69 5.21
CA ARG A 44 -1.33 0.74 6.66
C ARG A 44 -2.30 1.71 7.32
N SER A 45 -2.66 1.50 8.60
CA SER A 45 -3.44 2.48 9.36
C SER A 45 -2.56 3.67 9.75
N ILE A 46 -3.12 4.89 9.71
CA ILE A 46 -2.42 6.10 10.19
C ILE A 46 -2.14 5.95 11.69
N ASP A 47 -3.06 5.38 12.45
CA ASP A 47 -2.89 5.21 13.90
C ASP A 47 -1.82 4.19 14.29
N ALA A 48 -1.29 3.41 13.34
CA ALA A 48 -0.23 2.43 13.60
C ALA A 48 1.16 3.07 13.77
N ASP A 49 1.30 4.35 13.41
CA ASP A 49 2.56 5.07 13.44
C ASP A 49 2.46 6.38 14.25
N GLU A 50 3.60 6.87 14.72
CA GLU A 50 3.83 8.24 15.15
C GLU A 50 4.41 9.03 13.97
N HIS A 51 3.84 10.20 13.70
CA HIS A 51 4.18 11.02 12.54
C HIS A 51 4.85 12.33 12.98
N GLU A 52 6.02 12.61 12.42
CA GLU A 52 6.82 13.79 12.71
C GLU A 52 7.09 14.56 11.40
N LEU A 53 6.74 15.84 11.34
CA LEU A 53 7.16 16.71 10.24
C LEU A 53 8.64 17.06 10.42
N VAL A 54 9.51 16.38 9.69
CA VAL A 54 10.97 16.54 9.80
C VAL A 54 11.55 17.57 8.82
N GLY A 55 10.75 18.03 7.86
CA GLY A 55 11.17 19.08 6.95
C GLY A 55 10.11 19.48 5.93
N THR A 56 10.37 20.58 5.24
CA THR A 56 9.61 21.01 4.07
C THR A 56 10.54 21.51 2.99
N THR A 57 10.17 21.29 1.73
CA THR A 57 10.81 21.90 0.56
C THR A 57 9.83 22.84 -0.12
N GLU A 58 10.19 23.41 -1.26
CA GLU A 58 9.25 24.18 -2.09
C GLU A 58 7.97 23.38 -2.41
N HIS A 59 8.12 22.10 -2.78
CA HIS A 59 7.01 21.27 -3.27
C HIS A 59 6.52 20.21 -2.28
N TYR A 60 7.27 19.89 -1.23
CA TYR A 60 7.01 18.70 -0.41
C TYR A 60 6.96 18.99 1.10
N TYR A 61 6.08 18.29 1.79
CA TYR A 61 6.24 17.97 3.21
C TYR A 61 7.06 16.68 3.33
N VAL A 62 7.98 16.62 4.28
CA VAL A 62 8.75 15.40 4.59
C VAL A 62 8.34 14.94 5.97
N LEU A 63 7.65 13.80 6.03
CA LEU A 63 7.20 13.18 7.27
C LEU A 63 8.07 11.98 7.60
N ARG A 64 8.53 11.89 8.84
CA ARG A 64 9.09 10.67 9.40
C ARG A 64 8.00 9.92 10.15
N ASN A 65 7.87 8.64 9.84
CA ASN A 65 6.83 7.78 10.39
C ASN A 65 7.49 6.63 11.15
N ARG A 66 7.22 6.54 12.45
CA ARG A 66 7.76 5.49 13.34
C ARG A 66 6.65 4.56 13.79
N PRO A 67 6.81 3.23 13.69
CA PRO A 67 5.78 2.31 14.15
C PRO A 67 5.63 2.39 15.66
N LYS A 68 4.39 2.49 16.14
CA LYS A 68 4.10 2.42 17.59
C LYS A 68 4.44 1.04 18.18
N ASP A 69 4.31 -0.01 17.36
CA ASP A 69 4.75 -1.36 17.69
C ASP A 69 5.80 -1.86 16.69
N ALA A 70 7.07 -1.76 17.09
CA ALA A 70 8.23 -2.18 16.32
C ALA A 70 8.35 -3.71 16.15
N GLY A 71 7.56 -4.51 16.87
CA GLY A 71 7.49 -5.96 16.70
C GLY A 71 6.66 -6.39 15.49
N THR A 72 5.80 -5.50 14.97
CA THR A 72 4.86 -5.81 13.88
C THR A 72 5.38 -5.48 12.48
N VAL A 73 6.57 -4.87 12.39
CA VAL A 73 7.19 -4.42 11.15
C VAL A 73 8.71 -4.58 11.19
N GLU A 74 9.34 -4.67 10.02
CA GLU A 74 10.80 -4.83 9.87
C GLU A 74 11.55 -3.50 9.67
N PHE A 75 10.85 -2.40 9.41
CA PHE A 75 11.45 -1.06 9.37
C PHE A 75 11.54 -0.45 10.78
N SER A 76 12.57 0.38 10.99
CA SER A 76 12.65 1.25 12.16
C SER A 76 11.82 2.52 11.97
N TYR A 77 11.84 3.08 10.75
CA TYR A 77 11.00 4.21 10.35
C TYR A 77 10.93 4.25 8.81
N TYR A 78 10.03 5.08 8.29
CA TYR A 78 10.05 5.48 6.89
C TYR A 78 9.84 6.99 6.74
N ASP A 79 10.61 7.60 5.84
CA ASP A 79 10.46 8.99 5.48
C ASP A 79 9.59 9.09 4.22
N MET A 80 8.54 9.90 4.27
CA MET A 80 7.56 10.06 3.21
C MET A 80 7.55 11.51 2.72
N HIS A 81 7.72 11.67 1.42
CA HIS A 81 7.57 12.96 0.75
C HIS A 81 6.14 13.07 0.26
N ILE A 82 5.43 14.13 0.68
CA ILE A 82 4.04 14.40 0.35
C ILE A 82 3.96 15.70 -0.45
N HIS A 83 3.34 15.66 -1.63
CA HIS A 83 3.20 16.82 -2.50
C HIS A 83 2.26 17.85 -1.88
N LYS A 84 2.69 19.11 -1.75
CA LYS A 84 1.92 20.17 -1.09
C LYS A 84 0.60 20.50 -1.78
N GLY A 85 0.53 20.36 -3.10
CA GLY A 85 -0.67 20.72 -3.87
C GLY A 85 -1.72 19.61 -3.93
N THR A 86 -1.30 18.34 -3.98
CA THR A 86 -2.20 17.19 -4.18
C THR A 86 -2.33 16.30 -2.94
N PHE A 87 -1.47 16.49 -1.94
CA PHE A 87 -1.33 15.64 -0.76
C PHE A 87 -1.04 14.16 -1.07
N LEU A 88 -0.62 13.85 -2.30
CA LEU A 88 -0.21 12.51 -2.68
C LEU A 88 1.21 12.22 -2.16
N PRO A 89 1.46 11.00 -1.66
CA PRO A 89 2.83 10.54 -1.43
C PRO A 89 3.52 10.32 -2.78
N ILE A 90 4.70 10.90 -2.96
CA ILE A 90 5.48 10.79 -4.20
C ILE A 90 6.72 9.91 -4.02
N GLN A 91 7.19 9.77 -2.78
CA GLN A 91 8.28 8.88 -2.42
C GLN A 91 8.12 8.44 -0.97
N ALA A 92 8.44 7.17 -0.69
CA ALA A 92 8.63 6.68 0.68
C ALA A 92 9.91 5.87 0.75
N GLU A 93 10.75 6.14 1.75
CA GLU A 93 12.04 5.50 1.96
C GLU A 93 12.03 4.77 3.29
N TYR A 94 12.25 3.46 3.28
CA TYR A 94 12.20 2.61 4.47
C TYR A 94 13.61 2.33 4.98
N PHE A 95 13.81 2.52 6.28
CA PHE A 95 15.09 2.33 6.96
C PHE A 95 14.99 1.20 7.97
N ASP A 96 16.02 0.35 8.02
CA ASP A 96 16.10 -0.73 9.01
C ASP A 96 16.66 -0.22 10.36
N ARG A 97 16.80 -1.14 11.33
CA ARG A 97 17.29 -0.83 12.69
C ARG A 97 18.74 -0.31 12.72
N ASN A 98 19.51 -0.51 11.66
CA ASN A 98 20.88 -0.01 11.53
C ASN A 98 20.90 1.36 10.83
N GLY A 99 19.74 1.93 10.48
CA GLY A 99 19.64 3.17 9.71
C GLY A 99 19.92 2.98 8.22
N ALA A 100 20.00 1.75 7.72
CA ALA A 100 20.22 1.49 6.30
C ALA A 100 18.90 1.55 5.54
N LYS A 101 18.84 2.36 4.48
CA LYS A 101 17.73 2.38 3.53
C LYS A 101 17.69 1.06 2.78
N TYR A 102 16.53 0.40 2.76
CA TYR A 102 16.42 -0.92 2.13
C TYR A 102 15.23 -1.08 1.18
N ARG A 103 14.21 -0.22 1.27
CA ARG A 103 13.11 -0.18 0.30
C ARG A 103 12.75 1.24 -0.08
N VAL A 104 12.37 1.44 -1.34
CA VAL A 104 11.96 2.75 -1.86
C VAL A 104 10.72 2.61 -2.71
N TYR A 105 9.64 3.28 -2.30
CA TYR A 105 8.46 3.53 -3.11
C TYR A 105 8.64 4.82 -3.91
N LYS A 106 8.25 4.83 -5.18
CA LYS A 106 8.18 6.05 -6.01
C LYS A 106 6.88 6.11 -6.79
N THR A 107 6.24 7.26 -6.78
CA THR A 107 5.19 7.61 -7.73
C THR A 107 5.86 7.96 -9.07
N LEU A 108 5.43 7.30 -10.14
CA LEU A 108 5.99 7.45 -11.48
C LEU A 108 5.05 8.22 -12.42
N ALA A 109 3.74 8.16 -12.20
CA ALA A 109 2.75 8.93 -12.93
C ALA A 109 1.55 9.26 -12.03
N VAL A 110 0.98 10.45 -12.23
CA VAL A 110 -0.24 10.92 -11.60
C VAL A 110 -1.13 11.49 -12.70
N ASP A 111 -2.37 11.01 -12.76
CA ASP A 111 -3.40 11.53 -13.64
C ASP A 111 -4.54 12.13 -12.81
N THR A 112 -5.34 13.02 -13.41
CA THR A 112 -6.57 13.51 -12.78
C THR A 112 -7.75 12.73 -13.34
N ILE A 113 -8.39 11.93 -12.49
CA ILE A 113 -9.47 11.01 -12.88
C ILE A 113 -10.72 11.41 -12.11
N GLN A 114 -11.79 11.80 -12.81
CA GLN A 114 -13.03 12.32 -12.21
C GLN A 114 -12.76 13.45 -11.18
N GLY A 115 -11.81 14.34 -11.50
CA GLY A 115 -11.44 15.47 -10.64
C GLY A 115 -10.52 15.12 -9.47
N ARG A 116 -10.06 13.86 -9.35
CA ARG A 116 -9.20 13.39 -8.27
C ARG A 116 -7.78 13.13 -8.80
N PRO A 117 -6.74 13.76 -8.22
CA PRO A 117 -5.36 13.36 -8.49
C PRO A 117 -5.13 11.93 -8.03
N THR A 118 -4.69 11.07 -8.94
CA THR A 118 -4.58 9.63 -8.72
C THR A 118 -3.23 9.12 -9.21
N VAL A 119 -2.51 8.39 -8.36
CA VAL A 119 -1.30 7.69 -8.79
C VAL A 119 -1.69 6.56 -9.74
N THR A 120 -1.31 6.68 -11.01
CA THR A 120 -1.61 5.67 -12.05
C THR A 120 -0.40 4.78 -12.35
N ARG A 121 0.80 5.17 -11.90
CA ARG A 121 1.98 4.33 -11.99
C ARG A 121 2.89 4.55 -10.79
N ALA A 122 3.37 3.45 -10.21
CA ALA A 122 4.30 3.48 -9.09
C ALA A 122 5.30 2.32 -9.15
N SER A 123 6.43 2.47 -8.49
CA SER A 123 7.42 1.40 -8.32
C SER A 123 7.80 1.20 -6.86
N MET A 124 8.14 -0.04 -6.52
CA MET A 124 8.77 -0.41 -5.27
C MET A 124 10.08 -1.13 -5.58
N SER A 125 11.17 -0.68 -4.97
CA SER A 125 12.50 -1.30 -5.08
C SER A 125 12.92 -1.89 -3.74
N ASP A 126 13.44 -3.11 -3.74
CA ASP A 126 14.13 -3.74 -2.61
C ASP A 126 15.64 -3.68 -2.86
N LEU A 127 16.33 -2.81 -2.12
CA LEU A 127 17.76 -2.55 -2.27
C LEU A 127 18.64 -3.67 -1.68
N LYS A 128 18.09 -4.52 -0.82
CA LYS A 128 18.82 -5.68 -0.26
C LYS A 128 18.83 -6.84 -1.25
N LYS A 129 17.70 -7.09 -1.92
CA LYS A 129 17.57 -8.15 -2.94
C LYS A 129 17.95 -7.69 -4.35
N GLY A 130 17.93 -6.39 -4.62
CA GLY A 130 18.16 -5.80 -5.94
C GLY A 130 16.95 -5.84 -6.87
N GLY A 131 15.76 -6.13 -6.34
CA GLY A 131 14.51 -6.24 -7.11
C GLY A 131 13.81 -4.89 -7.31
N THR A 132 13.03 -4.77 -8.38
CA THR A 132 12.10 -3.65 -8.55
C THR A 132 10.85 -4.11 -9.29
N THR A 133 9.69 -3.76 -8.74
CA THR A 133 8.38 -4.02 -9.34
C THR A 133 7.72 -2.68 -9.67
N THR A 134 7.12 -2.59 -10.85
CA THR A 134 6.27 -1.46 -11.26
C THR A 134 4.81 -1.89 -11.35
N VAL A 135 3.91 -1.11 -10.77
CA VAL A 135 2.46 -1.25 -10.92
C VAL A 135 1.93 -0.13 -11.81
N SER A 136 0.96 -0.45 -12.67
CA SER A 136 0.26 0.51 -13.52
C SER A 136 -1.25 0.26 -13.45
N TYR A 137 -2.01 1.31 -13.21
CA TYR A 137 -3.47 1.32 -13.19
C TYR A 137 -3.97 1.95 -14.50
N ARG A 138 -4.90 1.30 -15.20
CA ARG A 138 -5.38 1.74 -16.53
C ARG A 138 -6.81 2.26 -16.47
N ASP A 139 -7.73 1.43 -15.99
CA ASP A 139 -9.17 1.72 -16.00
C ASP A 139 -9.66 2.13 -14.61
N VAL A 140 -9.08 3.20 -14.07
CA VAL A 140 -9.49 3.70 -12.74
C VAL A 140 -10.79 4.47 -12.88
N ALA A 141 -11.78 4.09 -12.09
CA ALA A 141 -13.04 4.80 -11.94
C ALA A 141 -13.42 4.90 -10.47
N TYR A 142 -14.14 5.97 -10.15
CA TYR A 142 -14.61 6.29 -8.82
C TYR A 142 -16.13 6.33 -8.77
N ASP A 143 -16.67 6.01 -7.60
CA ASP A 143 -18.09 6.13 -7.26
C ASP A 143 -19.01 5.37 -8.24
N VAL A 144 -18.54 4.23 -8.75
CA VAL A 144 -19.25 3.39 -9.74
C VAL A 144 -20.41 2.56 -9.17
N GLY A 145 -20.80 2.80 -7.91
CA GLY A 145 -21.93 2.12 -7.28
C GLY A 145 -21.69 0.65 -6.93
N LEU A 146 -20.48 0.29 -6.51
CA LEU A 146 -20.17 -1.08 -6.05
C LEU A 146 -21.02 -1.42 -4.80
N PRO A 147 -21.85 -2.48 -4.84
CA PRO A 147 -22.69 -2.85 -3.71
C PRO A 147 -21.86 -3.58 -2.64
N GLU A 148 -22.14 -3.30 -1.35
CA GLU A 148 -21.33 -3.82 -0.23
C GLU A 148 -21.25 -5.35 -0.18
N GLU A 149 -22.29 -6.04 -0.66
CA GLU A 149 -22.40 -7.51 -0.66
C GLU A 149 -21.27 -8.23 -1.40
N ILE A 150 -20.56 -7.53 -2.31
CA ILE A 150 -19.43 -8.11 -3.05
C ILE A 150 -18.15 -8.19 -2.23
N PHE A 151 -18.04 -7.47 -1.11
CA PHE A 151 -16.88 -7.49 -0.24
C PHE A 151 -16.96 -8.64 0.78
N THR A 152 -17.18 -9.86 0.30
CA THR A 152 -17.27 -11.09 1.11
C THR A 152 -16.40 -12.20 0.52
N GLU A 153 -15.99 -13.17 1.35
CA GLU A 153 -15.17 -14.30 0.89
C GLU A 153 -15.80 -15.08 -0.28
N ARG A 154 -17.14 -15.14 -0.33
CA ARG A 154 -17.89 -15.77 -1.42
C ARG A 154 -17.50 -15.21 -2.78
N PHE A 155 -17.40 -13.88 -2.88
CA PHE A 155 -17.10 -13.20 -4.14
C PHE A 155 -15.60 -13.22 -4.51
N LEU A 156 -14.73 -13.71 -3.61
CA LEU A 156 -13.35 -14.06 -3.99
C LEU A 156 -13.32 -15.31 -4.88
N ARG A 157 -14.22 -16.28 -4.63
CA ARG A 157 -14.37 -17.50 -5.44
C ARG A 157 -15.21 -17.26 -6.69
N GLN A 158 -16.27 -16.45 -6.55
CA GLN A 158 -17.19 -16.13 -7.64
C GLN A 158 -17.11 -14.65 -7.96
N ALA A 159 -16.28 -14.29 -8.94
CA ALA A 159 -16.14 -12.91 -9.37
C ALA A 159 -17.51 -12.32 -9.76
N PRO A 160 -17.86 -11.10 -9.32
CA PRO A 160 -19.15 -10.47 -9.63
C PRO A 160 -19.15 -9.97 -11.08
N ALA A 161 -19.25 -10.89 -12.04
CA ALA A 161 -19.07 -10.62 -13.47
C ALA A 161 -20.00 -9.52 -14.03
N GLY A 162 -21.17 -9.31 -13.42
CA GLY A 162 -22.10 -8.24 -13.79
C GLY A 162 -21.60 -6.82 -13.48
N LEU A 163 -20.60 -6.68 -12.59
CA LEU A 163 -20.02 -5.41 -12.15
C LEU A 163 -18.63 -5.14 -12.75
N LEU A 164 -18.05 -6.11 -13.47
CA LEU A 164 -16.69 -6.04 -14.03
C LEU A 164 -16.68 -5.56 -15.50
N ARG A 165 -17.70 -4.79 -15.91
CA ARG A 165 -17.84 -4.25 -17.27
C ARG A 165 -17.56 -2.77 -17.34
#